data_AF-A1C5R7-F1
#
_entry.id   AF-A1C5R7-F1
#
_cell.length_a   1.000
_cell.length_b   1.000
_cell.length_c   1.000
_cell.angle_alpha   90.00
_cell.angle_beta   90.00
_cell.angle_gamma   90.00
#
_symmetry.space_group_name_H-M   'P 1'
#
loop_
_entity.id
_entity.type
_entity.pdbx_description
1 polymer ?
#
loop_
_entity_poly.entity_id
_entity_poly.type
_entity_poly.pdbx_seq_one_letter_code
_entity_poly.pdbx_strand_id
1 'polypeptide(L)'
;MFFQWAVDTANEEEACKDIDCVFVSDFFNKRVNDPPTMPGLDASHQQVPMQRVMESLGSDTNRQNFAILWGSVNLNKAQLWQNRKARADNTWEDYATNDLNKATEVIRDSIAVYQYLRDSKMWGKFKAINKGVRAEMLRAQEQYNKDNDKDSKLQDCWDAWLKHKLGDDGKKWVTDAMEDLKTKHKPEDSSEDDPLGHELYDALTTILDLLATEAGEAIKISNFDLGLDDDAMDTSD
;
A
#
# COMPACT_ATOMS: atom_id res chain seq x y z
N MET A 1 -5.48 -9.30 4.73
CA MET A 1 -4.82 -7.99 4.93
C MET A 1 -5.71 -6.84 4.52
N PHE A 2 -6.05 -6.69 3.24
CA PHE A 2 -7.25 -5.94 2.86
C PHE A 2 -8.48 -6.54 3.56
N PHE A 3 -8.79 -7.81 3.32
CA PHE A 3 -9.95 -8.44 3.96
C PHE A 3 -9.91 -8.50 5.49
N GLN A 4 -8.71 -8.42 6.09
CA GLN A 4 -8.60 -8.34 7.55
C GLN A 4 -8.97 -6.92 7.99
N TRP A 5 -8.35 -5.92 7.37
CA TRP A 5 -8.67 -4.51 7.58
C TRP A 5 -10.15 -4.22 7.34
N ALA A 6 -10.73 -4.70 6.23
CA ALA A 6 -12.14 -4.51 5.88
C ALA A 6 -13.09 -5.04 6.95
N VAL A 7 -12.78 -6.20 7.54
CA VAL A 7 -13.58 -6.78 8.64
C VAL A 7 -13.35 -6.00 9.94
N ASP A 8 -12.10 -5.63 10.24
CA ASP A 8 -11.75 -4.90 11.46
C ASP A 8 -12.36 -3.49 11.48
N THR A 9 -12.43 -2.82 10.33
CA THR A 9 -12.98 -1.47 10.18
C THR A 9 -14.45 -1.44 9.77
N ALA A 10 -15.12 -2.58 9.61
CA ALA A 10 -16.51 -2.65 9.16
C ALA A 10 -17.50 -1.88 10.07
N ASN A 11 -17.14 -1.65 11.33
CA ASN A 11 -17.94 -0.87 12.29
C ASN A 11 -17.54 0.62 12.37
N GLU A 12 -16.40 0.99 11.79
CA GLU A 12 -15.79 2.31 11.90
C GLU A 12 -15.84 3.07 10.58
N GLU A 13 -15.73 2.35 9.46
CA GLU A 13 -15.77 2.92 8.13
C GLU A 13 -17.02 2.53 7.35
N GLU A 14 -17.80 3.53 6.97
CA GLU A 14 -19.04 3.35 6.20
C GLU A 14 -18.79 2.68 4.84
N ALA A 15 -17.60 2.89 4.27
CA ALA A 15 -17.18 2.22 3.04
C ALA A 15 -17.01 0.69 3.21
N CYS A 16 -16.75 0.21 4.43
CA CYS A 16 -16.52 -1.20 4.74
C CYS A 16 -17.69 -1.87 5.46
N LYS A 17 -18.80 -1.16 5.57
CA LYS A 17 -20.00 -1.64 6.25
C LYS A 17 -20.52 -2.93 5.62
N ASP A 18 -21.03 -3.82 6.47
CA ASP A 18 -21.64 -5.10 6.11
C ASP A 18 -20.69 -6.10 5.40
N ILE A 19 -19.37 -5.84 5.39
CA ILE A 19 -18.36 -6.82 5.02
C ILE A 19 -18.11 -7.71 6.24
N ASP A 20 -18.73 -8.89 6.25
CA ASP A 20 -18.58 -9.86 7.33
C ASP A 20 -17.57 -10.98 7.02
N CYS A 21 -17.18 -11.72 8.05
CA CYS A 21 -16.27 -12.86 7.87
C CYS A 21 -16.80 -13.88 6.88
N VAL A 22 -18.13 -14.06 6.79
CA VAL A 22 -18.76 -15.03 5.88
C VAL A 22 -18.56 -14.59 4.43
N PHE A 23 -18.69 -13.30 4.14
CA PHE A 23 -18.34 -12.73 2.84
C PHE A 23 -16.90 -13.11 2.45
N VAL A 24 -15.96 -12.86 3.35
CA VAL A 24 -14.52 -13.04 3.10
C VAL A 24 -14.12 -14.51 3.01
N SER A 25 -14.44 -15.32 4.03
CA SER A 25 -13.98 -16.70 4.13
C SER A 25 -14.78 -17.63 3.23
N ASP A 26 -16.08 -17.40 3.12
CA ASP A 26 -16.99 -18.38 2.55
C ASP A 26 -17.48 -17.98 1.16
N PHE A 27 -17.56 -16.69 0.83
CA PHE A 27 -18.09 -16.25 -0.46
C PHE A 27 -17.00 -15.90 -1.48
N PHE A 28 -15.94 -15.21 -1.08
CA PHE A 28 -14.94 -14.69 -2.03
C PHE A 28 -14.17 -15.77 -2.82
N ASN A 29 -14.22 -17.02 -2.34
CA ASN A 29 -13.67 -18.21 -3.01
C ASN A 29 -14.75 -19.08 -3.71
N LYS A 30 -16.02 -18.68 -3.67
CA LYS A 30 -17.10 -19.36 -4.39
C LYS A 30 -17.19 -18.86 -5.83
N ARG A 31 -17.83 -19.68 -6.66
CA ARG A 31 -18.08 -19.34 -8.06
C ARG A 31 -19.12 -18.23 -8.14
N VAL A 32 -18.80 -17.16 -8.84
CA VAL A 32 -19.77 -16.15 -9.28
C VAL A 32 -20.30 -16.50 -10.66
N ASN A 33 -21.52 -16.03 -10.96
CA ASN A 33 -22.18 -16.35 -12.21
C ASN A 33 -21.58 -15.56 -13.38
N ASP A 34 -21.32 -16.28 -14.48
CA ASP A 34 -20.98 -15.76 -15.80
C ASP A 34 -19.99 -14.55 -15.87
N PRO A 35 -18.84 -14.59 -15.18
CA PRO A 35 -17.83 -13.56 -15.37
C PRO A 35 -17.22 -13.61 -16.78
N PRO A 36 -16.74 -12.48 -17.32
CA PRO A 36 -16.03 -12.47 -18.59
C PRO A 36 -14.76 -13.30 -18.50
N THR A 37 -14.39 -13.98 -19.59
CA THR A 37 -13.16 -14.78 -19.62
C THR A 37 -11.93 -13.89 -19.38
N MET A 38 -11.13 -14.27 -18.39
CA MET A 38 -9.88 -13.62 -18.03
C MET A 38 -8.71 -14.40 -18.63
N PRO A 39 -7.94 -13.81 -19.55
CA PRO A 39 -6.73 -14.44 -20.08
C PRO A 39 -5.76 -14.79 -18.96
N GLY A 40 -5.05 -15.92 -19.09
CA GLY A 40 -4.07 -16.36 -18.08
C GLY A 40 -4.63 -17.30 -17.00
N LEU A 41 -5.94 -17.29 -16.78
CA LEU A 41 -6.62 -18.21 -15.84
C LEU A 41 -7.14 -19.49 -16.52
N ASP A 42 -6.99 -20.61 -15.83
CA ASP A 42 -7.61 -21.88 -16.19
C ASP A 42 -9.15 -21.80 -16.14
N ALA A 43 -9.81 -22.61 -16.97
CA ALA A 43 -11.27 -22.66 -17.07
C ALA A 43 -11.99 -22.90 -15.73
N SER A 44 -11.38 -23.69 -14.83
CA SER A 44 -11.91 -23.96 -13.49
C SER A 44 -11.86 -22.76 -12.54
N HIS A 45 -10.99 -21.78 -12.81
CA HIS A 45 -10.76 -20.59 -11.99
C HIS A 45 -11.43 -19.34 -12.55
N GLN A 46 -11.94 -19.39 -13.78
CA GLN A 46 -12.64 -18.29 -14.43
C GLN A 46 -13.80 -17.73 -13.61
N GLN A 47 -14.42 -18.55 -12.76
CA GLN A 47 -15.58 -18.16 -11.95
C GLN A 47 -15.24 -17.75 -10.52
N VAL A 48 -13.98 -17.81 -10.08
CA VAL A 48 -13.63 -17.60 -8.66
C VAL A 48 -13.05 -16.19 -8.47
N PRO A 49 -13.73 -15.26 -7.75
CA PRO A 49 -13.28 -13.88 -7.59
C PRO A 49 -11.85 -13.75 -7.09
N MET A 50 -11.48 -14.51 -6.06
CA MET A 50 -10.11 -14.51 -5.54
C MET A 50 -9.05 -14.81 -6.61
N GLN A 51 -9.29 -15.82 -7.46
CA GLN A 51 -8.33 -16.19 -8.51
C GLN A 51 -8.20 -15.07 -9.56
N ARG A 52 -9.30 -14.39 -9.87
CA ARG A 52 -9.34 -13.29 -10.83
C ARG A 52 -8.68 -12.02 -10.30
N VAL A 53 -8.83 -11.75 -9.00
CA VAL A 53 -8.07 -10.68 -8.31
C VAL A 53 -6.58 -10.98 -8.38
N MET A 54 -6.16 -12.21 -8.05
CA MET A 54 -4.74 -12.60 -8.10
C MET A 54 -4.16 -12.51 -9.51
N GLU A 55 -4.89 -12.96 -10.53
CA GLU A 55 -4.47 -12.82 -11.94
C GLU A 55 -4.36 -11.35 -12.36
N SER A 56 -5.26 -10.48 -11.88
CA SER A 56 -5.21 -9.04 -12.13
C SER A 56 -3.98 -8.39 -11.51
N LEU A 57 -3.64 -8.78 -10.27
CA LEU A 57 -2.44 -8.34 -9.56
C LEU A 57 -1.14 -8.82 -10.23
N GLY A 58 -1.21 -9.90 -11.00
CA GLY A 58 -0.13 -10.42 -11.84
C GLY A 58 0.12 -11.91 -11.60
N SER A 59 0.50 -12.60 -12.66
CA SER A 59 0.77 -14.04 -12.66
C SER A 59 1.97 -14.36 -13.58
N ASP A 60 2.41 -15.62 -13.58
CA ASP A 60 3.46 -16.07 -14.50
C ASP A 60 3.06 -15.89 -15.98
N THR A 61 1.76 -15.88 -16.26
CA THR A 61 1.13 -15.76 -17.57
C THR A 61 0.69 -14.33 -17.89
N ASN A 62 0.47 -13.48 -16.89
CA ASN A 62 0.16 -12.05 -17.00
C ASN A 62 1.27 -11.15 -16.43
N ARG A 63 2.39 -11.09 -17.16
CA ARG A 63 3.57 -10.28 -16.80
C ARG A 63 3.45 -8.80 -17.17
N GLN A 64 2.36 -8.40 -17.84
CA GLN A 64 2.17 -7.01 -18.27
C GLN A 64 1.99 -6.07 -17.07
N ASN A 65 1.57 -6.64 -15.93
CA ASN A 65 1.15 -5.94 -14.72
C ASN A 65 2.27 -5.84 -13.65
N PHE A 66 3.21 -6.78 -13.59
CA PHE A 66 4.28 -6.73 -12.58
C PHE A 66 5.57 -6.13 -13.13
N ALA A 67 5.80 -4.84 -12.90
CA ALA A 67 7.10 -4.23 -13.17
C ALA A 67 8.04 -4.46 -11.97
N ILE A 68 9.14 -5.15 -12.25
CA ILE A 68 10.21 -5.48 -11.30
C ILE A 68 11.00 -4.20 -11.02
N LEU A 69 11.06 -3.80 -9.74
CA LEU A 69 11.98 -2.76 -9.26
C LEU A 69 13.34 -3.34 -8.84
N TRP A 70 14.26 -2.46 -8.46
CA TRP A 70 15.50 -2.83 -7.77
C TRP A 70 15.19 -3.66 -6.51
N GLY A 71 16.05 -4.61 -6.15
CA GLY A 71 15.73 -5.65 -5.15
C GLY A 71 15.28 -5.13 -3.78
N SER A 72 15.89 -4.05 -3.29
CA SER A 72 15.55 -3.41 -2.01
C SER A 72 14.20 -2.68 -2.07
N VAL A 73 13.96 -1.94 -3.15
CA VAL A 73 12.68 -1.27 -3.45
C VAL A 73 11.55 -2.30 -3.61
N ASN A 74 11.80 -3.43 -4.27
CA ASN A 74 10.84 -4.52 -4.40
C ASN A 74 10.51 -5.15 -3.05
N LEU A 75 11.48 -5.26 -2.14
CA LEU A 75 11.23 -5.79 -0.81
C LEU A 75 10.42 -4.82 0.04
N ASN A 76 10.76 -3.52 0.04
CA ASN A 76 9.98 -2.50 0.75
C ASN A 76 8.56 -2.42 0.17
N LYS A 77 8.44 -2.45 -1.16
CA LYS A 77 7.15 -2.59 -1.87
C LYS A 77 6.37 -3.81 -1.37
N ALA A 78 7.00 -4.99 -1.35
CA ALA A 78 6.34 -6.22 -0.90
C ALA A 78 5.89 -6.13 0.57
N GLN A 79 6.68 -5.51 1.46
CA GLN A 79 6.30 -5.32 2.86
C GLN A 79 5.15 -4.31 3.03
N LEU A 80 5.18 -3.19 2.30
CA LEU A 80 4.10 -2.20 2.30
C LEU A 80 2.77 -2.81 1.81
N TRP A 81 2.80 -3.57 0.72
CA TRP A 81 1.64 -4.35 0.26
C TRP A 81 1.24 -5.45 1.23
N GLN A 82 2.16 -5.87 2.10
CA GLN A 82 1.92 -6.79 3.20
C GLN A 82 1.51 -6.11 4.52
N ASN A 83 1.09 -4.83 4.52
CA ASN A 83 0.68 -4.12 5.74
C ASN A 83 1.71 -4.31 6.87
N ARG A 84 2.96 -4.44 6.45
CA ARG A 84 4.12 -4.52 7.31
C ARG A 84 4.87 -3.22 7.11
N LYS A 85 5.66 -2.86 8.11
CA LYS A 85 6.65 -1.81 7.97
C LYS A 85 7.56 -2.15 6.78
N ALA A 86 8.06 -1.14 6.08
CA ALA A 86 8.90 -1.34 4.88
C ALA A 86 10.07 -2.31 5.14
N ARG A 87 10.51 -2.43 6.41
CA ARG A 87 11.33 -3.52 6.93
C ARG A 87 10.73 -4.12 8.19
N ALA A 88 11.01 -5.40 8.43
CA ALA A 88 10.66 -6.08 9.67
C ALA A 88 11.26 -5.34 10.88
N ASP A 89 10.52 -5.30 11.99
CA ASP A 89 10.85 -4.47 13.16
C ASP A 89 12.26 -4.71 13.70
N ASN A 90 12.64 -5.98 13.85
CA ASN A 90 13.97 -6.38 14.32
C ASN A 90 15.11 -5.94 13.38
N THR A 91 14.81 -5.77 12.09
CA THR A 91 15.78 -5.33 11.09
C THR A 91 15.90 -3.80 11.08
N TRP A 92 14.78 -3.10 11.26
CA TRP A 92 14.78 -1.65 11.40
C TRP A 92 15.52 -1.21 12.66
N GLU A 93 15.25 -1.85 13.80
CA GLU A 93 15.89 -1.49 15.07
C GLU A 93 17.42 -1.65 15.02
N ASP A 94 17.90 -2.75 14.42
CA ASP A 94 19.33 -2.98 14.19
C ASP A 94 19.93 -1.89 13.29
N TYR A 95 19.32 -1.58 12.15
CA TYR A 95 19.83 -0.54 11.26
C TYR A 95 19.80 0.85 11.90
N ALA A 96 18.70 1.21 12.54
CA ALA A 96 18.53 2.50 13.20
C ALA A 96 19.55 2.71 14.33
N THR A 97 20.08 1.63 14.93
CA THR A 97 21.04 1.70 16.04
C THR A 97 22.47 1.55 15.55
N ASN A 98 22.74 0.60 14.66
CA ASN A 98 24.08 0.11 14.35
C ASN A 98 24.55 0.47 12.93
N ASP A 99 23.66 0.88 12.02
CA ASP A 99 24.00 1.16 10.62
C ASP A 99 23.14 2.29 10.03
N LEU A 100 23.56 3.54 10.30
CA LEU A 100 22.87 4.74 9.83
C LEU A 100 22.75 4.82 8.30
N ASN A 101 23.73 4.28 7.57
CA ASN A 101 23.69 4.23 6.10
C ASN A 101 22.55 3.30 5.65
N LYS A 102 22.39 2.13 6.27
CA LYS A 102 21.29 1.23 5.96
C LYS A 102 19.94 1.79 6.40
N ALA A 103 19.86 2.46 7.54
CA ALA A 103 18.61 3.07 7.98
C ALA A 103 18.14 4.17 7.02
N THR A 104 19.05 5.06 6.62
CA THR A 104 18.76 6.11 5.62
C THR A 104 18.47 5.55 4.24
N GLU A 105 19.14 4.48 3.81
CA GLU A 105 18.83 3.73 2.57
C GLU A 105 17.38 3.21 2.59
N VAL A 106 16.91 2.62 3.70
CA VAL A 106 15.54 2.10 3.80
C VAL A 106 14.50 3.22 3.70
N ILE A 107 14.74 4.37 4.35
CA ILE A 107 13.86 5.55 4.21
C ILE A 107 13.82 6.02 2.75
N ARG A 108 14.98 6.16 2.12
CA ARG A 108 15.10 6.58 0.71
C ARG A 108 14.40 5.61 -0.24
N ASP A 109 14.58 4.31 -0.03
CA ASP A 109 13.95 3.28 -0.85
C ASP A 109 12.43 3.30 -0.71
N SER A 110 11.90 3.53 0.50
CA SER A 110 10.47 3.70 0.70
C SER A 110 9.93 4.93 -0.03
N ILE A 111 10.61 6.09 0.05
CA ILE A 111 10.24 7.29 -0.72
C ILE A 111 10.31 7.00 -2.23
N ALA A 112 11.33 6.27 -2.68
CA ALA A 112 11.49 5.88 -4.07
C ALA A 112 10.36 4.97 -4.57
N VAL A 113 9.75 4.13 -3.71
CA VAL A 113 8.52 3.38 -4.07
C VAL A 113 7.39 4.35 -4.44
N TYR A 114 7.15 5.39 -3.64
CA TYR A 114 6.09 6.36 -3.91
C TYR A 114 6.40 7.21 -5.15
N GLN A 115 7.66 7.65 -5.33
CA GLN A 115 8.08 8.34 -6.55
C GLN A 115 7.94 7.45 -7.79
N TYR A 116 8.24 6.15 -7.67
CA TYR A 116 8.07 5.20 -8.76
C TYR A 116 6.60 5.02 -9.13
N LEU A 117 5.69 4.98 -8.16
CA LEU A 117 4.25 4.92 -8.44
C LEU A 117 3.77 6.17 -9.20
N ARG A 118 4.42 7.33 -9.02
CA ARG A 118 4.11 8.57 -9.76
C ARG A 118 4.62 8.58 -11.20
N ASP A 119 5.54 7.71 -11.60
CA ASP A 119 5.95 7.64 -13.01
C ASP A 119 4.73 7.33 -13.89
N SER A 120 4.44 8.19 -14.86
CA SER A 120 3.19 8.10 -15.66
C SER A 120 2.96 6.72 -16.30
N LYS A 121 4.01 6.03 -16.72
CA LYS A 121 3.89 4.69 -17.32
C LYS A 121 3.57 3.66 -16.24
N MET A 122 4.20 3.78 -15.08
CA MET A 122 3.92 2.92 -13.94
C MET A 122 2.55 3.16 -13.34
N TRP A 123 2.14 4.42 -13.21
CA TRP A 123 0.81 4.79 -12.78
C TRP A 123 -0.26 4.26 -13.74
N GLY A 124 -0.02 4.36 -15.06
CA GLY A 124 -0.91 3.76 -16.06
C GLY A 124 -1.09 2.24 -15.87
N LYS A 125 -0.01 1.51 -15.57
CA LYS A 125 -0.10 0.07 -15.24
C LYS A 125 -0.84 -0.17 -13.93
N PHE A 126 -0.55 0.62 -12.91
CA PHE A 126 -1.22 0.53 -11.62
C PHE A 126 -2.74 0.74 -11.77
N LYS A 127 -3.16 1.77 -12.52
CA LYS A 127 -4.58 2.02 -12.83
C LYS A 127 -5.23 0.84 -13.57
N ALA A 128 -4.53 0.23 -14.53
CA ALA A 128 -5.04 -0.94 -15.24
C ALA A 128 -5.25 -2.14 -14.29
N ILE A 129 -4.31 -2.37 -13.38
CA ILE A 129 -4.42 -3.41 -12.34
C ILE A 129 -5.57 -3.11 -11.40
N ASN A 130 -5.62 -1.87 -10.87
CA ASN A 130 -6.64 -1.46 -9.92
C ASN A 130 -8.04 -1.58 -10.55
N LYS A 131 -8.21 -1.19 -11.81
CA LYS A 131 -9.45 -1.40 -12.56
C LYS A 131 -9.86 -2.87 -12.63
N GLY A 132 -8.92 -3.78 -12.88
CA GLY A 132 -9.16 -5.22 -12.86
C GLY A 132 -9.61 -5.72 -11.49
N VAL A 133 -8.91 -5.32 -10.42
CA VAL A 133 -9.28 -5.67 -9.04
C VAL A 133 -10.66 -5.12 -8.68
N ARG A 134 -10.91 -3.82 -8.90
CA ARG A 134 -12.21 -3.16 -8.63
C ARG A 134 -13.36 -3.87 -9.35
N ALA A 135 -13.18 -4.24 -10.61
CA ALA A 135 -14.20 -4.96 -11.38
C ALA A 135 -14.55 -6.33 -10.77
N GLU A 136 -13.56 -7.03 -10.19
CA GLU A 136 -13.81 -8.32 -9.52
C GLU A 136 -14.37 -8.14 -8.11
N MET A 137 -13.98 -7.07 -7.40
CA MET A 137 -14.60 -6.71 -6.12
C MET A 137 -16.09 -6.40 -6.28
N LEU A 138 -16.44 -5.56 -7.27
CA LEU A 138 -17.82 -5.23 -7.61
C LEU A 138 -18.62 -6.48 -7.96
N ARG A 139 -18.07 -7.36 -8.79
CA ARG A 139 -18.76 -8.59 -9.20
C ARG A 139 -19.05 -9.52 -8.01
N ALA A 140 -18.09 -9.67 -7.11
CA ALA A 140 -18.27 -10.47 -5.90
C ALA A 140 -19.32 -9.82 -4.98
N GLN A 141 -19.23 -8.51 -4.79
CA GLN A 141 -20.20 -7.72 -4.03
C GLN A 141 -21.63 -7.88 -4.56
N GLU A 142 -21.86 -7.64 -5.86
CA GLU A 142 -23.18 -7.74 -6.48
C GLU A 142 -23.79 -9.13 -6.32
N GLN A 143 -23.00 -10.18 -6.54
CA GLN A 143 -23.48 -11.55 -6.41
C GLN A 143 -23.79 -11.91 -4.95
N TYR A 144 -22.95 -11.52 -4.00
CA TYR A 144 -23.22 -11.78 -2.59
C TYR A 144 -24.44 -11.01 -2.07
N ASN A 145 -24.55 -9.72 -2.42
CA ASN A 145 -25.67 -8.87 -2.04
C ASN A 145 -26.99 -9.47 -2.54
N LYS A 146 -27.00 -9.98 -3.78
CA LYS A 146 -28.13 -10.70 -4.35
C LYS A 146 -28.43 -12.02 -3.62
N ASP A 147 -27.41 -12.81 -3.29
CA ASP A 147 -27.60 -14.15 -2.70
C ASP A 147 -28.00 -14.11 -1.22
N ASN A 148 -27.68 -13.03 -0.50
CA ASN A 148 -27.81 -12.95 0.96
C ASN A 148 -28.66 -11.78 1.47
N ASP A 149 -29.27 -10.99 0.57
CA ASP A 149 -30.04 -9.78 0.90
C ASP A 149 -29.22 -8.80 1.76
N LYS A 150 -28.03 -8.47 1.25
CA LYS A 150 -27.01 -7.61 1.90
C LYS A 150 -26.74 -6.37 1.05
N ASP A 151 -26.19 -5.34 1.68
CA ASP A 151 -25.72 -4.11 1.02
C ASP A 151 -24.21 -3.90 1.27
N SER A 152 -23.42 -4.96 1.05
CA SER A 152 -21.96 -4.84 1.19
C SER A 152 -21.41 -3.87 0.14
N LYS A 153 -20.38 -3.12 0.51
CA LYS A 153 -19.70 -2.12 -0.33
C LYS A 153 -18.22 -2.46 -0.54
N LEU A 154 -17.93 -3.72 -0.90
CA LEU A 154 -16.55 -4.21 -1.01
C LEU A 154 -15.67 -3.35 -1.93
N GLN A 155 -16.20 -2.91 -3.07
CA GLN A 155 -15.44 -2.05 -3.98
C GLN A 155 -15.06 -0.72 -3.31
N ASP A 156 -16.01 -0.07 -2.64
CA ASP A 156 -15.76 1.18 -1.93
C ASP A 156 -14.77 0.97 -0.77
N CYS A 157 -14.89 -0.15 -0.04
CA CYS A 157 -13.96 -0.52 1.01
C CYS A 157 -12.54 -0.74 0.45
N TRP A 158 -12.41 -1.33 -0.74
CA TRP A 158 -11.12 -1.47 -1.42
C TRP A 158 -10.52 -0.11 -1.75
N ASP A 159 -11.31 0.81 -2.29
CA ASP A 159 -10.87 2.16 -2.63
C ASP A 159 -10.44 2.94 -1.37
N ALA A 160 -11.20 2.82 -0.27
CA ALA A 160 -10.85 3.40 1.03
C ALA A 160 -9.56 2.81 1.61
N TRP A 161 -9.41 1.49 1.57
CA TRP A 161 -8.20 0.80 2.00
C TRP A 161 -6.97 1.28 1.22
N LEU A 162 -7.10 1.38 -0.10
CA LEU A 162 -6.01 1.77 -0.97
C LEU A 162 -5.58 3.22 -0.72
N LYS A 163 -6.55 4.12 -0.48
CA LYS A 163 -6.29 5.50 -0.06
C LYS A 163 -5.51 5.55 1.25
N HIS A 164 -5.92 4.75 2.25
CA HIS A 164 -5.22 4.68 3.54
C HIS A 164 -3.78 4.14 3.39
N LYS A 165 -3.59 3.11 2.56
CA LYS A 165 -2.29 2.48 2.33
C LYS A 165 -1.32 3.36 1.55
N LEU A 166 -1.79 4.02 0.49
CA LEU A 166 -0.95 4.84 -0.37
C LEU A 166 -0.73 6.24 0.20
N GLY A 167 -1.65 6.75 1.01
CA GLY A 167 -1.52 8.05 1.68
C GLY A 167 -0.97 7.92 3.09
N ASP A 168 -1.84 7.54 4.03
CA ASP A 168 -1.61 7.72 5.47
C ASP A 168 -0.49 6.83 6.02
N ASP A 169 -0.54 5.53 5.71
CA ASP A 169 0.42 4.56 6.25
C ASP A 169 1.84 4.80 5.73
N GLY A 170 1.95 5.12 4.44
CA GLY A 170 3.21 5.41 3.79
C GLY A 170 3.90 6.62 4.40
N LYS A 171 3.15 7.72 4.47
CA LYS A 171 3.63 8.97 5.07
C LYS A 171 3.97 8.76 6.53
N LYS A 172 3.11 8.10 7.29
CA LYS A 172 3.32 7.83 8.71
C LYS A 172 4.58 7.02 8.93
N TRP A 173 4.79 5.92 8.20
CA TRP A 173 5.98 5.10 8.36
C TRP A 173 7.27 5.89 8.07
N VAL A 174 7.29 6.68 6.99
CA VAL A 174 8.46 7.51 6.65
C VAL A 174 8.74 8.55 7.74
N THR A 175 7.72 9.26 8.21
CA THR A 175 7.86 10.25 9.29
C THR A 175 8.32 9.61 10.59
N ASP A 176 7.68 8.52 11.03
CA ASP A 176 8.04 7.81 12.27
C ASP A 176 9.49 7.30 12.20
N ALA A 177 9.94 6.79 11.04
CA ALA A 177 11.30 6.32 10.85
C ALA A 177 12.34 7.46 10.93
N MET A 178 12.01 8.65 10.40
CA MET A 178 12.86 9.83 10.51
C MET A 178 12.94 10.32 11.96
N GLU A 179 11.81 10.38 12.65
CA GLU A 179 11.75 10.78 14.07
C GLU A 179 12.51 9.79 14.97
N ASP A 180 12.41 8.49 14.71
CA ASP A 180 13.17 7.45 15.42
C ASP A 180 14.69 7.65 15.24
N LEU A 181 15.16 7.93 14.02
CA LEU A 181 16.57 8.24 13.77
C LEU A 181 17.02 9.53 14.48
N LYS A 182 16.22 10.60 14.42
CA LYS A 182 16.52 11.85 15.13
C LYS A 182 16.57 11.66 16.64
N THR A 183 15.73 10.78 17.19
CA THR A 183 15.68 10.53 18.63
C THR A 183 16.87 9.70 19.08
N LYS A 184 17.19 8.61 18.36
CA LYS A 184 18.27 7.67 18.72
C LYS A 184 19.67 8.27 18.60
N HIS A 185 19.88 9.13 17.61
CA HIS A 185 21.19 9.74 17.35
C HIS A 185 21.31 11.15 17.93
N LYS A 186 20.34 11.61 18.74
CA LYS A 186 20.45 12.90 19.42
C LYS A 186 21.63 12.85 20.41
N PRO A 187 22.62 13.74 20.31
CA PRO A 187 23.69 13.82 21.30
C PRO A 187 23.12 14.20 22.68
N GLU A 188 23.74 13.71 23.75
CA GLU A 188 23.33 14.05 25.11
C GLU A 188 23.59 15.55 25.38
N ASP A 189 22.60 16.25 25.95
CA ASP A 189 22.64 17.71 26.17
C ASP A 189 23.75 18.15 27.17
N SER A 190 24.54 17.23 27.73
CA SER A 190 25.53 17.48 28.78
C SER A 190 26.99 17.50 28.30
N SER A 191 27.29 17.19 27.03
CA SER A 191 28.66 17.19 26.53
C SER A 191 28.97 18.42 25.68
N GLU A 192 29.50 19.47 26.29
CA GLU A 192 30.29 20.48 25.56
C GLU A 192 31.50 19.84 24.82
N ASP A 193 31.78 18.56 25.07
CA ASP A 193 32.94 17.78 24.60
C ASP A 193 32.72 16.94 23.32
N ASP A 194 31.53 16.93 22.69
CA ASP A 194 31.31 16.20 21.42
C ASP A 194 30.79 17.09 20.26
N PRO A 195 31.58 18.09 19.83
CA PRO A 195 31.21 18.93 18.70
C PRO A 195 31.03 18.14 17.39
N LEU A 196 31.69 16.99 17.24
CA LEU A 196 31.56 16.14 16.06
C LEU A 196 30.22 15.37 16.06
N GLY A 197 29.76 14.91 17.22
CA GLY A 197 28.43 14.33 17.39
C GLY A 197 27.31 15.32 17.08
N HIS A 198 27.45 16.58 17.51
CA HIS A 198 26.51 17.65 17.16
C HIS A 198 26.52 17.98 15.66
N GLU A 199 27.69 18.08 15.02
CA GLU A 199 27.78 18.33 13.57
C GLU A 199 27.19 17.17 12.75
N LEU A 200 27.43 15.92 13.17
CA LEU A 200 26.84 14.74 12.55
C LEU A 200 25.31 14.71 12.71
N TYR A 201 24.81 15.09 13.89
CA TYR A 201 23.39 15.19 14.17
C TYR A 201 22.69 16.25 13.32
N ASP A 202 23.31 17.42 13.17
CA ASP A 202 22.80 18.51 12.33
C ASP A 202 22.77 18.10 10.85
N ALA A 203 23.82 17.43 10.37
CA ALA A 203 23.87 16.88 9.02
C ALA A 203 22.79 15.81 8.80
N LEU A 204 22.61 14.89 9.75
CA LEU A 204 21.56 13.89 9.70
C LEU A 204 20.17 14.53 9.68
N THR A 205 19.91 15.50 10.55
CA THR A 205 18.63 16.22 10.62
C THR A 205 18.33 16.92 9.30
N THR A 206 19.33 17.58 8.71
CA THR A 206 19.20 18.23 7.39
C THR A 206 18.83 17.23 6.30
N ILE A 207 19.49 16.06 6.26
CA ILE A 207 19.17 15.01 5.29
C ILE A 207 17.74 14.51 5.50
N LEU A 208 17.32 14.27 6.75
CA LEU A 208 15.98 13.79 7.06
C LEU A 208 14.89 14.82 6.71
N ASP A 209 15.15 16.12 6.91
CA ASP A 209 14.21 17.19 6.54
C ASP A 209 14.04 17.33 5.02
N LEU A 210 15.13 17.17 4.26
CA LEU A 210 15.06 17.08 2.80
C LEU A 210 14.23 15.88 2.36
N LEU A 211 14.47 14.71 2.97
CA LEU A 211 13.69 13.51 2.69
C LEU A 211 12.23 13.65 3.10
N ALA A 212 11.91 14.34 4.19
CA ALA A 212 10.55 14.62 4.62
C ALA A 212 9.81 15.51 3.61
N THR A 213 10.51 16.51 3.04
CA THR A 213 9.99 17.36 1.97
C THR A 213 9.68 16.54 0.72
N GLU A 214 10.62 15.71 0.28
CA GLU A 214 10.43 14.80 -0.86
C GLU A 214 9.32 13.77 -0.63
N ALA A 215 9.21 13.23 0.59
CA ALA A 215 8.12 12.35 0.98
C ALA A 215 6.77 13.06 0.94
N GLY A 216 6.71 14.31 1.41
CA GLY A 216 5.52 15.15 1.31
C GLY A 216 5.05 15.34 -0.12
N GLU A 217 5.97 15.59 -1.06
CA GLU A 217 5.63 15.69 -2.49
C GLU A 217 5.29 14.34 -3.13
N ALA A 218 5.99 13.27 -2.74
CA ALA A 218 5.80 11.94 -3.30
C ALA A 218 4.50 11.25 -2.83
N ILE A 219 4.04 11.54 -1.61
CA ILE A 219 2.93 10.85 -0.92
C ILE A 219 1.65 11.71 -0.89
N LYS A 220 1.60 12.83 -1.62
CA LYS A 220 0.37 13.61 -1.80
C LYS A 220 -0.71 12.76 -2.46
N ILE A 221 -1.82 12.54 -1.76
CA ILE A 221 -2.96 11.76 -2.23
C ILE A 221 -3.53 12.32 -3.55
N SER A 222 -3.54 13.65 -3.74
CA SER A 222 -3.97 14.28 -4.99
C SER A 222 -3.12 13.91 -6.21
N ASN A 223 -1.91 13.38 -6.01
CA ASN A 223 -1.09 12.85 -7.10
C ASN A 223 -1.48 11.42 -7.51
N PHE A 224 -2.35 10.77 -6.74
CA PHE A 224 -2.81 9.40 -6.98
C PHE A 224 -4.27 9.41 -7.43
N ASP A 225 -4.49 9.78 -8.69
CA ASP A 225 -5.75 9.48 -9.39
C ASP A 225 -5.92 7.96 -9.45
N LEU A 226 -6.73 7.40 -8.55
CA LEU A 226 -7.01 5.96 -8.47
C LEU A 226 -7.84 5.44 -9.66
N GLY A 227 -8.15 6.29 -10.64
CA GLY A 227 -9.03 6.01 -11.77
C GLY A 227 -10.50 5.99 -11.34
N LEU A 228 -10.87 6.93 -10.44
CA LEU A 228 -12.23 7.05 -9.90
C LEU A 228 -13.09 8.04 -10.69
N ASP A 229 -12.59 8.61 -11.79
CA ASP A 229 -13.19 9.74 -12.51
C ASP A 229 -14.62 9.48 -13.06
N ASP A 230 -15.12 8.24 -12.99
CA ASP A 230 -16.51 7.87 -13.33
C ASP A 230 -17.40 7.55 -12.09
N ASP A 231 -16.87 7.61 -10.87
CA ASP A 231 -17.57 7.37 -9.59
C ASP A 231 -17.56 8.64 -8.72
N ALA A 232 -18.58 8.83 -7.87
CA ALA A 232 -18.84 10.06 -7.10
C ALA A 232 -17.80 10.43 -6.01
N MET A 233 -16.60 9.85 -6.06
CA MET A 233 -15.48 10.03 -5.12
C MET A 233 -14.21 10.54 -5.84
N ASP A 234 -14.39 11.41 -6.84
CA ASP A 234 -13.30 12.25 -7.36
C ASP A 234 -12.76 13.12 -6.21
N THR A 235 -11.50 12.93 -5.86
CA THR A 235 -10.80 13.68 -4.79
C THR A 235 -9.74 14.61 -5.37
N SER A 236 -9.94 15.09 -6.61
CA SER A 236 -9.15 16.18 -7.18
C SER A 236 -9.35 17.49 -6.39
N ASP A 237 -8.55 17.65 -5.33
CA ASP A 237 -8.15 18.94 -4.76
C ASP A 237 -6.81 19.39 -5.38
#